data_AF-A0A7Y0N2K3-F1
#
_entry.id   AF-A0A7Y0N2K3-F1
#
_cell.length_a   1.000
_cell.length_b   1.000
_cell.length_c   1.000
_cell.angle_alpha   90.00
_cell.angle_beta   90.00
_cell.angle_gamma   90.00
#
_symmetry.space_group_name_H-M   'P 1'
#
loop_
_entity.id
_entity.type
_entity.pdbx_description
1 polymer ?
#
loop_
_entity_poly.entity_id
_entity_poly.type
_entity_poly.pdbx_seq_one_letter_code
_entity_poly.pdbx_strand_id
1 'polypeptide(L)' 'MSNSKYFQDELTYLRESGSEFAKYHPKLTHFLSEGTFDPDVERLLEGFAFLTGRIREKIDDELPELTQ' A
#
# COMPACT_ATOMS: atom_id res chain seq x y z
N MET A 1 -15.32 -11.90 1.77
CA MET A 1 -14.48 -10.80 2.29
C MET A 1 -13.37 -10.52 1.27
N SER A 2 -13.69 -9.86 0.16
CA SER A 2 -12.76 -9.53 -0.94
C SER A 2 -11.75 -8.43 -0.57
N ASN A 3 -12.17 -7.53 0.31
CA ASN A 3 -11.40 -6.35 0.75
C ASN A 3 -10.02 -6.64 1.35
N SER A 4 -9.79 -7.83 1.91
CA SER A 4 -8.52 -8.14 2.58
C SER A 4 -7.36 -8.32 1.60
N LYS A 5 -7.62 -8.78 0.36
CA LYS A 5 -6.55 -9.06 -0.60
C LYS A 5 -5.96 -7.78 -1.15
N TYR A 6 -6.80 -6.91 -1.74
CA TYR A 6 -6.35 -5.62 -2.27
C TYR A 6 -5.70 -4.76 -1.18
N PHE A 7 -6.26 -4.74 0.03
CA PHE A 7 -5.65 -4.04 1.15
C PHE A 7 -4.24 -4.57 1.48
N GLN A 8 -4.06 -5.89 1.60
CA GLN A 8 -2.77 -6.50 1.92
C GLN A 8 -1.75 -6.30 0.80
N ASP A 9 -2.18 -6.40 -0.46
CA ASP A 9 -1.34 -6.20 -1.64
C ASP A 9 -0.84 -4.75 -1.68
N GLU A 10 -1.74 -3.77 -1.50
CA GLU A 10 -1.39 -2.34 -1.47
C GLU A 10 -0.49 -2.00 -0.27
N LEU A 11 -0.78 -2.55 0.92
CA LEU A 11 0.04 -2.33 2.11
C LEU A 11 1.46 -2.88 1.94
N THR A 12 1.58 -4.07 1.35
CA THR A 12 2.88 -4.68 1.05
C THR A 12 3.65 -3.84 0.05
N TYR A 13 2.98 -3.43 -1.04
CA TYR A 13 3.56 -2.55 -2.05
C TYR A 13 4.06 -1.23 -1.47
N LEU A 14 3.30 -0.59 -0.57
CA LEU A 14 3.71 0.66 0.08
C LEU A 14 4.95 0.48 0.96
N ARG A 15 5.06 -0.65 1.68
CA ARG A 15 6.22 -0.96 2.52
C ARG A 15 7.48 -1.20 1.69
N GLU A 16 7.36 -2.01 0.63
CA GLU A 16 8.49 -2.29 -0.27
C GLU A 16 8.94 -1.02 -1.00
N SER A 17 8.01 -0.27 -1.57
CA SER A 17 8.28 1.00 -2.25
C SER A 17 8.85 2.05 -1.29
N GLY A 18 8.33 2.12 -0.06
CA GLY A 18 8.85 3.00 0.99
C GLY A 18 10.29 2.66 1.36
N SER A 19 10.61 1.38 1.51
CA SER A 19 11.97 0.89 1.80
C SER A 19 12.93 1.22 0.66
N GLU A 20 12.50 1.06 -0.60
CA GLU A 20 13.30 1.46 -1.76
C GLU A 20 13.52 2.98 -1.81
N PHE A 21 12.47 3.77 -1.60
CA PHE A 21 12.56 5.23 -1.58
C PHE A 21 13.47 5.75 -0.47
N ALA A 22 13.41 5.12 0.71
CA ALA A 22 14.27 5.43 1.85
C ALA A 22 15.76 5.24 1.57
N LYS A 23 16.14 4.33 0.65
CA LYS A 23 17.55 4.13 0.25
C LYS A 23 18.11 5.35 -0.47
N TYR A 24 17.27 6.04 -1.25
CA TYR A 24 17.65 7.25 -1.98
C TYR A 24 17.45 8.53 -1.16
N HIS A 25 16.65 8.49 -0.10
CA HIS A 25 16.35 9.62 0.76
C HIS A 25 16.68 9.35 2.24
N PRO A 26 17.94 9.60 2.67
CA PRO A 26 18.41 9.28 4.04
C PRO A 26 17.60 9.91 5.18
N LYS A 27 16.92 11.03 4.93
CA LYS A 27 16.07 11.71 5.91
C LYS A 27 14.77 10.95 6.19
N LEU A 28 14.34 10.10 5.27
CA LEU A 28 13.08 9.36 5.34
C LEU A 28 13.26 7.91 5.79
N THR A 29 14.51 7.45 5.89
CA THR A 29 14.87 6.11 6.38
C THR A 29 14.25 5.81 7.74
N HIS A 30 14.18 6.79 8.65
CA HIS A 30 13.56 6.59 9.96
C HIS A 30 12.04 6.34 9.91
N PHE A 31 11.36 6.72 8.82
CA PHE A 31 9.92 6.55 8.68
C PHE A 31 9.54 5.40 7.75
N LEU A 32 10.37 5.10 6.75
CA LEU A 32 10.04 4.20 5.65
C LEU A 32 10.96 2.97 5.53
N SER A 33 12.03 2.86 6.34
CA SER A 33 12.93 1.69 6.29
C SER A 33 12.52 0.57 7.24
N GLU A 34 12.95 -0.64 6.92
CA GLU A 34 12.72 -1.82 7.76
C GLU A 34 13.37 -1.67 9.14
N GLY A 35 12.56 -1.66 10.19
CA GLY A 35 13.03 -1.85 11.58
C GLY A 35 12.69 -0.74 12.57
N THR A 36 12.20 0.42 12.12
CA THR A 36 11.62 1.43 13.03
C THR A 36 10.47 2.11 12.32
N PHE A 37 9.25 1.62 12.59
CA PHE A 37 8.03 2.23 12.08
C PHE A 37 7.42 3.04 13.21
N ASP A 38 7.29 4.34 13.00
CA ASP A 38 6.43 5.17 13.83
C ASP A 38 4.98 4.64 13.71
N PRO A 39 4.29 4.33 14.81
CA PRO A 39 2.92 3.83 14.77
C PRO A 39 1.94 4.73 14.00
N ASP A 40 2.19 6.04 13.97
CA ASP A 40 1.33 6.98 13.25
C ASP A 40 1.59 6.95 11.74
N VAL A 41 2.84 6.72 11.33
CA VAL A 41 3.17 6.48 9.91
C VAL A 41 2.58 5.16 9.44
N GLU A 42 2.64 4.12 10.26
CA GLU A 42 2.05 2.82 9.91
C GLU A 42 0.53 2.92 9.74
N ARG A 43 -0.18 3.60 10.64
CA ARG A 43 -1.62 3.87 10.50
C ARG A 43 -1.95 4.67 9.24
N LEU A 44 -1.09 5.62 8.86
CA LEU A 44 -1.28 6.39 7.64
C LEU A 44 -1.13 5.50 6.40
N LEU A 45 -0.12 4.62 6.38
CA LEU A 45 0.09 3.66 5.29
C LEU A 45 -1.07 2.66 5.18
N GLU A 46 -1.57 2.15 6.32
CA GLU A 46 -2.76 1.30 6.35
C GLU A 46 -4.01 2.05 5.84
N GLY A 47 -4.24 3.29 6.29
CA GLY A 47 -5.35 4.10 5.80
C GLY A 47 -5.27 4.37 4.29
N PHE A 48 -4.07 4.63 3.78
CA PHE A 48 -3.83 4.82 2.36
C PHE A 48 -4.07 3.52 1.57
N ALA A 49 -3.50 2.40 2.01
CA ALA A 49 -3.71 1.08 1.42
C ALA A 49 -5.19 0.67 1.40
N PHE A 50 -5.95 1.03 2.42
CA PHE A 50 -7.39 0.79 2.48
C PHE A 50 -8.14 1.57 1.39
N LEU A 51 -7.81 2.86 1.23
CA LEU A 51 -8.44 3.70 0.21
C LEU A 51 -8.04 3.28 -1.21
N THR A 52 -6.76 3.02 -1.47
CA THR A 52 -6.30 2.59 -2.80
C THR A 52 -6.77 1.18 -3.14
N GLY A 53 -6.78 0.27 -2.17
CA GLY A 53 -7.30 -1.09 -2.35
C GLY A 53 -8.78 -1.10 -2.73
N ARG A 54 -9.59 -0.22 -2.13
CA ARG A 54 -11.00 -0.01 -2.52
C ARG A 54 -11.16 0.51 -3.94
N ILE A 55 -10.31 1.45 -4.34
CA ILE A 55 -10.33 2.01 -5.71
C ILE A 55 -9.97 0.91 -6.72
N ARG A 56 -8.93 0.13 -6.44
CA ARG A 56 -8.48 -0.97 -7.30
C ARG A 56 -9.53 -2.08 -7.41
N GLU A 57 -10.12 -2.49 -6.29
CA GLU A 57 -11.24 -3.45 -6.26
C GLU A 57 -12.39 -2.95 -7.16
N LYS A 58 -12.77 -1.68 -7.03
CA LYS A 58 -13.85 -1.11 -7.83
C LYS A 58 -13.52 -1.04 -9.33
N ILE A 59 -12.28 -0.73 -9.69
CA ILE A 59 -11.83 -0.71 -11.09
C ILE A 59 -11.86 -2.12 -11.69
N ASP A 60 -11.37 -3.11 -10.94
CA ASP A 60 -11.36 -4.50 -11.38
C ASP A 60 -12.79 -5.07 -11.50
N ASP A 61 -13.71 -4.65 -10.62
CA ASP A 61 -15.14 -5.00 -10.69
C ASP A 61 -15.89 -4.28 -11.85
N GLU A 62 -15.48 -3.05 -12.20
CA GLU A 62 -16.07 -2.25 -13.30
C GLU A 62 -15.49 -2.59 -14.69
N LEU A 63 -14.51 -3.50 -14.77
CA LEU A 63 -14.01 -4.11 -16.00
C LEU A 63 -14.69 -5.47 -16.22
N PRO A 64 -15.95 -5.52 -16.69
CA PRO A 64 -16.59 -6.79 -17.03
C PRO A 64 -15.78 -7.46 -18.14
N GLU A 65 -15.71 -8.80 -18.08
CA GLU A 65 -15.14 -9.75 -19.04
C GLU A 65 -15.09 -9.26 -20.51
N LEU A 66 -14.15 -8.36 -20.86
CA LEU A 66 -13.85 -7.98 -22.25
C LEU A 66 -12.89 -8.97 -22.91
N THR A 67 -13.09 -10.25 -22.59
CA THR A 67 -12.50 -11.38 -23.29
C THR A 67 -13.57 -12.46 -23.39
N GLN A 68 -14.56 -12.21 -24.24
CA GLN A 68 -15.36 -13.27 -24.85
C GLN A 68 -14.71 -13.66 -26.19
#